data_AF-H7GGI8-F1
#
_entry.id   AF-H7GGI8-F1
#
_cell.length_a   1.000
_cell.length_b   1.000
_cell.length_c   1.000
_cell.angle_alpha   90.00
_cell.angle_beta   90.00
_cell.angle_gamma   90.00
#
_symmetry.space_group_name_H-M   'P 1'
#
loop_
_entity.id
_entity.type
_entity.pdbx_description
1 polymer ?
#
loop_
_entity_poly.entity_id
_entity_poly.type
_entity_poly.pdbx_seq_one_letter_code
_entity_poly.pdbx_strand_id
1 'polypeptide(L)' 'MLLVSADLSEVLSLADRILVMYGGRIVGELTPEEATEERLGLLMAGIPA' A
#
# COMPACT_ATOMS: atom_id res chain seq x y z
N MET A 1 3.65 14.85 1.54
CA MET A 1 4.89 14.21 2.04
C MET A 1 5.10 12.92 1.26
N LEU A 2 6.34 12.53 0.93
CA LEU A 2 6.61 11.23 0.33
C LEU A 2 7.18 10.32 1.43
N LEU A 3 6.42 9.29 1.80
CA LEU A 3 6.81 8.27 2.76
C LEU A 3 7.01 6.95 2.01
N VAL A 4 8.13 6.28 2.27
CA VAL A 4 8.38 4.91 1.80
C VAL A 4 8.68 4.08 3.03
N SER A 5 7.76 3.18 3.37
CA SER A 5 7.86 2.31 4.54
C SER A 5 7.29 0.93 4.21
N ALA A 6 7.82 -0.09 4.87
CA ALA A 6 7.25 -1.44 4.86
C ALA A 6 6.35 -1.69 6.08
N ASP A 7 6.30 -0.74 7.02
CA ASP A 7 5.40 -0.78 8.16
C ASP A 7 4.02 -0.24 7.75
N LEU A 8 3.03 -1.12 7.74
CA LEU A 8 1.66 -0.79 7.36
C LEU A 8 1.01 0.20 8.33
N SER A 9 1.34 0.13 9.63
CA SER A 9 0.76 1.04 10.63
C SER A 9 1.17 2.48 10.37
N GLU A 10 2.43 2.68 9.99
CA GLU A 10 2.97 3.99 9.65
C GLU A 10 2.35 4.53 8.36
N VAL A 11 2.25 3.69 7.33
CA VAL A 11 1.62 4.05 6.04
C VAL A 11 0.16 4.46 6.25
N LEU A 12 -0.62 3.67 6.99
CA LEU A 12 -2.04 3.93 7.23
C LEU A 12 -2.30 5.18 8.09
N SER A 13 -1.36 5.52 8.98
CA SER A 13 -1.53 6.67 9.88
C SER A 13 -1.15 8.00 9.24
N LEU A 14 -0.30 7.99 8.21
CA LEU A 14 0.34 9.21 7.68
C LEU A 14 0.06 9.47 6.19
N ALA A 15 -0.36 8.48 5.42
CA ALA A 15 -0.54 8.64 3.98
C ALA A 15 -1.94 9.16 3.64
N ASP A 16 -2.01 10.13 2.72
CA ASP A 16 -3.27 10.54 2.09
C ASP A 16 -3.61 9.66 0.87
N ARG A 17 -2.61 9.01 0.28
CA ARG A 17 -2.69 8.09 -0.88
C ARG A 17 -1.60 7.05 -0.78
N ILE A 18 -1.93 5.80 -1.10
CA ILE A 18 -1.02 4.67 -0.96
C ILE A 18 -0.82 4.00 -2.32
N LEU A 19 0.45 3.89 -2.75
CA LEU A 19 0.85 3.19 -3.97
C LEU A 19 1.61 1.94 -3.58
N VAL A 20 1.16 0.78 -4.04
CA VAL A 20 1.84 -0.50 -3.78
C VAL A 20 2.70 -0.86 -4.97
N MET A 21 3.97 -1.15 -4.71
CA MET A 21 4.94 -1.52 -5.74
C MET A 21 5.39 -2.97 -5.56
N TYR A 22 5.34 -3.75 -6.63
CA TYR A 22 5.83 -5.12 -6.70
C TYR A 22 6.57 -5.35 -8.01
N GLY A 23 7.76 -5.97 -7.96
CA GLY A 23 8.55 -6.25 -9.17
C GLY A 23 8.94 -5.00 -9.97
N GLY A 24 9.12 -3.86 -9.30
CA GLY A 24 9.45 -2.58 -9.94
C GLY A 24 8.29 -1.90 -10.66
N ARG A 25 7.05 -2.33 -10.43
CA ARG A 25 5.83 -1.74 -11.01
C ARG A 25 4.82 -1.40 -9.92
N ILE A 26 4.07 -0.33 -10.13
CA ILE A 26 2.90 -0.03 -9.30
C ILE A 26 1.82 -1.05 -9.65
N VAL A 27 1.37 -1.79 -8.65
CA VAL A 27 0.37 -2.86 -8.80
C VAL A 27 -0.96 -2.52 -8.14
N GLY A 28 -1.00 -1.44 -7.35
CA GLY A 28 -2.23 -0.94 -6.74
C GLY A 28 -2.11 0.50 -6.30
N GLU A 29 -3.24 1.18 -6.30
CA GLU A 29 -3.44 2.51 -5.72
C GLU A 29 -4.68 2.43 -4.83
N LEU A 30 -4.56 2.94 -3.60
CA LEU A 30 -5.60 2.89 -2.58
C LEU A 30 -5.69 4.22 -1.85
N THR A 31 -6.91 4.59 -1.48
CA THR A 31 -7.13 5.61 -0.44
C THR A 31 -6.95 4.99 0.96
N PRO A 32 -6.76 5.80 2.02
CA PRO A 32 -6.64 5.28 3.39
C PRO A 32 -7.85 4.46 3.83
N GLU A 33 -9.06 4.82 3.35
CA GLU A 33 -10.29 4.10 3.65
C GLU A 33 -10.36 2.72 2.96
N GLU A 34 -9.69 2.59 1.82
CA GLU A 34 -9.62 1.35 1.05
C GLU A 34 -8.49 0.42 1.50
N ALA A 35 -7.50 0.97 2.20
CA ALA A 35 -6.24 0.34 2.55
C ALA A 35 -6.36 -0.52 3.82
N THR A 36 -6.94 -1.71 3.69
CA THR A 36 -6.87 -2.71 4.77
C THR A 36 -5.53 -3.44 4.77
N GLU A 37 -5.07 -3.91 5.93
CA GLU A 37 -3.84 -4.72 6.04
C GLU A 37 -3.87 -5.92 5.10
N GLU A 38 -5.03 -6.56 4.95
CA GLU A 38 -5.22 -7.71 4.07
C GLU A 38 -5.05 -7.34 2.59
N ARG A 39 -5.69 -6.26 2.11
CA ARG A 39 -5.53 -5.79 0.72
C ARG A 39 -4.10 -5.36 0.43
N LEU A 40 -3.50 -4.62 1.36
CA LEU A 40 -2.10 -4.19 1.23
C LEU A 40 -1.16 -5.41 1.19
N GLY A 41 -1.36 -6.39 2.07
CA GLY A 41 -0.61 -7.63 2.09
C GLY A 41 -0.72 -8.42 0.78
N LEU A 42 -1.92 -8.54 0.21
CA LEU A 42 -2.15 -9.20 -1.08
C LEU A 42 -1.39 -8.48 -2.21
N LEU A 43 -1.52 -7.16 -2.32
CA LEU A 43 -0.83 -6.37 -3.33
C LEU A 43 0.70 -6.41 -3.17
N MET A 44 1.21 -6.38 -1.94
CA MET A 44 2.64 -6.52 -1.62
C MET A 44 3.19 -7.91 -1.95
N ALA A 45 2.33 -8.94 -1.93
CA ALA A 45 2.68 -10.29 -2.39
C ALA A 45 2.57 -10.46 -3.92
N GLY A 46 2.12 -9.42 -4.63
CA GLY A 46 1.87 -9.47 -6.08
C GLY A 46 0.59 -10.22 -6.45
N ILE A 47 -0.33 -10.40 -5.50
CA ILE A 47 -1.63 -11.04 -5.73
C ILE A 47 -2.63 -9.93 -6.09
N PRO A 48 -3.32 -10.01 -7.25
CA PRO A 48 -4.34 -9.04 -7.62
C PRO A 48 -5.52 -9.12 -6.64
N ALA A 49 -5.84 -7.98 -6.02
CA ALA A 49 -6.92 -7.81 -5.05
C ALA A 49 -8.26 -7.45 -5.71
#